data_AF-R5MUN2-F1
#
_entry.id   AF-R5MUN2-F1
#
_cell.length_a   1.000
_cell.length_b   1.000
_cell.length_c   1.000
_cell.angle_alpha   90.00
_cell.angle_beta   90.00
_cell.angle_gamma   90.00
#
_symmetry.space_group_name_H-M   'P 1'
#
loop_
_entity.id
_entity.type
_entity.pdbx_description
1 polymer ?
#
loop_
_entity_poly.entity_id
_entity_poly.type
_entity_poly.pdbx_seq_one_letter_code
_entity_poly.pdbx_strand_id
1 'polypeptide(L)'
;MPCDILGKCREWKAVKLKKDYLKKLKLKRNKKYIYLVLPVLMVLFINIFFAYSKFYVFKDTEVVKSTVGNFISGDVVIGAYIDNKYSSTIPSKDAGYVVSKIVCDNDAVGKWDDNKWGLLITNLTKRTKCNVYFKTYSNADAMNDLIKQNGASVSSDDEDNNVRFTGADPSNYVYFNCSDYNNQTSDTCEIWRIIGTFNNVTKSDGTKESLVKIIKEDRLNNDLFRRDYKKNGVGGSTSNKGSNDWTTSQLMMMLNPTDYLSPNYTNSNDIIYSGSQQVYSKMGSYYYGTKGCRPAEAASGSSFTCTEVDFTSTGLKNDATRNAIETVIWNLGGNDNYNTATASMFYASEKEGKGYTNHPGTWTGKIGLIYASDYGYATSGGSTTSRSECLNKELFNWDNTDVSDCKDNDYLFKADYPQWIIDPRINYDTYVYFINSTGHLRSFGNYNEYAVRPSLYLKSSIRIASGNGSKTNPYQLKI
;
A
#
# COMPACT_ATOMS: atom_id res chain seq x y z
N MET A 1 -37.87 60.78 -95.55
CA MET A 1 -39.26 60.40 -95.88
C MET A 1 -39.94 59.91 -94.61
N PRO A 2 -41.26 60.13 -94.47
CA PRO A 2 -41.89 60.99 -93.47
C PRO A 2 -42.39 60.22 -92.24
N CYS A 3 -42.81 60.97 -91.21
CA CYS A 3 -43.63 60.44 -90.11
C CYS A 3 -45.01 59.99 -90.64
N ASP A 4 -45.60 58.96 -90.02
CA ASP A 4 -47.04 58.73 -90.10
C ASP A 4 -47.68 58.57 -88.71
N ILE A 5 -48.71 59.40 -88.54
CA ILE A 5 -50.05 59.19 -87.97
C ILE A 5 -50.15 58.26 -86.75
N LEU A 6 -50.50 58.86 -85.60
CA LEU A 6 -50.84 58.28 -84.28
C LEU A 6 -49.75 58.15 -83.21
N GLY A 7 -48.64 58.89 -83.31
CA GLY A 7 -47.92 59.39 -82.13
C GLY A 7 -47.69 58.39 -80.98
N LYS A 8 -46.81 57.40 -81.20
CA LYS A 8 -46.03 56.75 -80.13
C LYS A 8 -44.78 56.09 -80.72
N CYS A 9 -43.65 56.80 -80.64
CA CYS A 9 -42.31 56.26 -80.89
C CYS A 9 -41.89 55.32 -79.74
N ARG A 10 -41.45 54.09 -80.05
CA ARG A 10 -40.77 53.20 -79.09
C ARG A 10 -39.30 53.04 -79.46
N GLU A 11 -38.46 53.82 -78.79
CA GLU A 11 -37.00 53.67 -78.73
C GLU A 11 -36.58 52.39 -77.96
N TRP A 12 -36.74 51.20 -78.54
CA TRP A 12 -36.33 49.96 -77.84
C TRP A 12 -35.26 49.11 -78.53
N LYS A 13 -34.72 49.53 -79.70
CA LYS A 13 -33.66 48.77 -80.40
C LYS A 13 -32.26 49.39 -80.41
N ALA A 14 -32.10 50.71 -80.24
CA ALA A 14 -30.78 51.35 -80.31
C ALA A 14 -29.99 51.31 -78.97
N VAL A 15 -30.69 51.30 -77.81
CA VAL A 15 -30.02 51.33 -76.49
C VAL A 15 -29.38 49.97 -76.14
N LYS A 16 -29.94 48.85 -76.61
CA LYS A 16 -29.44 47.51 -76.29
C LYS A 16 -28.11 47.19 -77.00
N LEU A 17 -27.97 47.56 -78.28
CA LEU A 17 -26.76 47.33 -79.08
C LEU A 17 -25.55 48.16 -78.61
N LYS A 18 -25.76 49.41 -78.15
CA LYS A 18 -24.67 50.25 -77.64
C LYS A 18 -24.15 49.75 -76.28
N LYS A 19 -25.03 49.21 -75.43
CA LYS A 19 -24.67 48.66 -74.10
C LYS A 19 -23.83 47.39 -74.22
N ASP A 20 -24.15 46.48 -75.14
CA ASP A 20 -23.40 45.23 -75.32
C ASP A 20 -22.02 45.44 -75.98
N TYR A 21 -21.89 46.41 -76.90
CA TYR A 21 -20.59 46.77 -77.49
C TYR A 21 -19.67 47.46 -76.48
N LEU A 22 -20.20 48.36 -75.64
CA LEU A 22 -19.45 48.99 -74.54
C LEU A 22 -19.07 48.01 -73.43
N LYS A 23 -19.91 46.99 -73.13
CA LYS A 23 -19.56 45.89 -72.22
C LYS A 23 -18.39 45.06 -72.75
N LYS A 24 -18.38 44.71 -74.05
CA LYS A 24 -17.26 43.98 -74.69
C LYS A 24 -15.96 44.79 -74.73
N LEU A 25 -16.01 46.11 -74.90
CA LEU A 25 -14.84 46.99 -74.88
C LEU A 25 -14.24 47.18 -73.47
N LYS A 26 -15.09 47.35 -72.43
CA LYS A 26 -14.60 47.38 -71.03
C LYS A 26 -14.00 46.04 -70.60
N LEU A 27 -14.55 44.91 -71.05
CA LEU A 27 -13.99 43.59 -70.75
C LEU A 27 -12.62 43.36 -71.45
N LYS A 28 -12.44 43.86 -72.68
CA LYS A 28 -11.14 43.76 -73.38
C LYS A 28 -10.06 44.67 -72.76
N ARG A 29 -10.41 45.88 -72.30
CA ARG A 29 -9.43 46.79 -71.65
C ARG A 29 -8.99 46.28 -70.28
N ASN A 30 -9.88 45.60 -69.54
CA ASN A 30 -9.56 45.02 -68.24
C ASN A 30 -8.86 43.66 -68.33
N LYS A 31 -8.92 42.94 -69.46
CA LYS A 31 -8.13 41.68 -69.61
C LYS A 31 -6.63 41.91 -69.44
N LYS A 32 -6.07 43.03 -69.92
CA LYS A 32 -4.64 43.34 -69.74
C LYS A 32 -4.26 43.48 -68.26
N TYR A 33 -5.11 44.09 -67.44
CA TYR A 33 -4.89 44.20 -66.00
C TYR A 33 -5.20 42.89 -65.28
N ILE A 34 -6.17 42.10 -65.74
CA ILE A 34 -6.45 40.78 -65.19
C ILE A 34 -5.23 39.87 -65.37
N TYR A 35 -4.61 39.78 -66.55
CA TYR A 35 -3.41 38.95 -66.75
C TYR A 35 -2.14 39.47 -66.05
N LEU A 36 -2.12 40.72 -65.57
CA LEU A 36 -0.98 41.32 -64.87
C LEU A 36 -1.18 41.30 -63.34
N VAL A 37 -2.41 41.48 -62.88
CA VAL A 37 -2.78 41.54 -61.46
C VAL A 37 -3.12 40.16 -60.90
N LEU A 38 -3.70 39.23 -61.69
CA LEU A 38 -3.98 37.87 -61.18
C LEU A 38 -2.71 37.09 -60.80
N PRO A 39 -1.60 37.11 -61.59
CA PRO A 39 -0.37 36.44 -61.19
C PRO A 39 0.24 37.07 -59.95
N VAL A 40 0.20 38.41 -59.83
CA VAL A 40 0.73 39.13 -58.68
C VAL A 40 -0.10 38.85 -57.42
N LEU A 41 -1.43 38.80 -57.54
CA LEU A 41 -2.31 38.37 -56.46
C LEU A 41 -2.16 36.89 -56.13
N MET A 42 -1.97 36.00 -57.12
CA MET A 42 -1.67 34.59 -56.86
C MET A 42 -0.33 34.42 -56.15
N VAL A 43 0.71 35.17 -56.51
CA VAL A 43 2.00 35.15 -55.82
C VAL A 43 1.87 35.74 -54.41
N LEU A 44 1.09 36.80 -54.22
CA LEU A 44 0.77 37.34 -52.89
C LEU A 44 -0.02 36.34 -52.04
N PHE A 45 -1.02 35.66 -52.61
CA PHE A 45 -1.78 34.61 -51.92
C PHE A 45 -0.93 33.36 -51.66
N ILE A 46 0.01 33.00 -52.55
CA ILE A 46 0.98 31.92 -52.32
C ILE A 46 1.96 32.32 -51.23
N ASN A 47 2.42 33.57 -51.17
CA ASN A 47 3.30 34.06 -50.11
C ASN A 47 2.58 34.21 -48.77
N ILE A 48 1.33 34.67 -48.76
CA ILE A 48 0.49 34.70 -47.56
C ILE A 48 0.16 33.27 -47.14
N PHE A 49 -0.14 32.36 -48.07
CA PHE A 49 -0.34 30.94 -47.79
C PHE A 49 0.96 30.29 -47.32
N PHE A 50 2.14 30.66 -47.81
CA PHE A 50 3.44 30.21 -47.28
C PHE A 50 3.73 30.81 -45.89
N ALA A 51 3.26 32.02 -45.59
CA ALA A 51 3.43 32.67 -44.29
C ALA A 51 2.41 32.21 -43.23
N TYR A 52 1.19 31.82 -43.65
CA TYR A 52 0.10 31.34 -42.79
C TYR A 52 -0.07 29.83 -42.76
N SER A 53 0.40 29.11 -43.79
CA SER A 53 0.75 27.70 -43.60
C SER A 53 1.84 27.74 -42.57
N LYS A 54 1.51 27.34 -41.36
CA LYS A 54 2.50 26.97 -40.36
C LYS A 54 3.44 26.00 -41.07
N PHE A 55 4.59 26.49 -41.52
CA PHE A 55 5.77 25.68 -41.60
C PHE A 55 6.00 25.25 -40.15
N TYR A 56 5.37 24.15 -39.78
CA TYR A 56 6.10 23.15 -39.04
C TYR A 56 7.27 22.80 -39.95
N VAL A 57 8.38 23.50 -39.75
CA VAL A 57 9.66 22.90 -40.00
C VAL A 57 9.69 21.72 -39.03
N PHE A 58 9.26 20.53 -39.50
CA PHE A 58 10.09 19.40 -39.15
C PHE A 58 11.45 19.81 -39.67
N LYS A 59 12.41 20.00 -38.76
CA LYS A 59 13.79 19.76 -39.18
C LYS A 59 13.71 18.33 -39.70
N ASP A 60 13.63 18.16 -41.02
CA ASP A 60 13.98 16.92 -41.68
C ASP A 60 15.25 16.49 -40.99
N THR A 61 15.13 15.41 -40.22
CA THR A 61 16.19 14.76 -39.44
C THR A 61 17.55 15.44 -39.63
N GLU A 62 17.95 16.31 -38.69
CA GLU A 62 19.35 16.71 -38.60
C GLU A 62 20.14 15.46 -38.22
N VAL A 63 20.42 14.63 -39.22
CA VAL A 63 21.43 13.60 -39.13
C VAL A 63 22.74 14.36 -39.13
N VAL A 64 23.20 14.75 -37.95
CA VAL A 64 24.58 15.18 -37.77
C VAL A 64 25.45 13.98 -38.10
N LYS A 65 25.91 13.91 -39.35
CA LYS A 65 26.88 12.92 -39.80
C LYS A 65 28.21 13.26 -39.16
N SER A 66 28.48 12.62 -38.04
CA SER A 66 29.82 12.53 -37.47
C SER A 66 30.49 11.24 -37.95
N THR A 67 31.82 11.19 -37.92
CA THR A 67 32.62 9.98 -38.19
C THR A 67 32.33 8.81 -37.24
N VAL A 68 31.45 8.99 -36.25
CA VAL A 68 31.05 7.99 -35.24
C VAL A 68 29.57 7.54 -35.34
N GLY A 69 28.82 7.94 -36.38
CA GLY A 69 27.48 7.41 -36.70
C GLY A 69 26.36 8.46 -36.81
N ASN A 70 25.19 8.03 -37.33
CA ASN A 70 24.02 8.87 -37.60
C ASN A 70 23.14 9.07 -36.34
N PHE A 71 22.81 10.31 -35.99
CA PHE A 71 21.76 10.63 -35.01
C PHE A 71 20.39 10.74 -35.71
N ILE A 72 19.34 10.13 -35.15
CA ILE A 72 17.94 10.35 -35.58
C ILE A 72 17.30 11.31 -34.57
N SER A 73 16.79 12.44 -35.04
CA SER A 73 15.99 13.36 -34.23
C SER A 73 14.80 12.60 -33.62
N GLY A 74 14.73 12.49 -32.29
CA GLY A 74 13.68 11.75 -31.57
C GLY A 74 14.13 10.48 -30.83
N ASP A 75 15.40 10.05 -30.96
CA ASP A 75 15.93 8.97 -30.13
C ASP A 75 16.06 9.40 -28.66
N VAL A 76 15.15 8.93 -27.80
CA VAL A 76 15.28 9.06 -26.35
C VAL A 76 16.48 8.21 -25.89
N VAL A 77 17.59 8.89 -25.58
CA VAL A 77 18.83 8.24 -25.09
C VAL A 77 18.70 7.89 -23.60
N ILE A 78 17.86 8.62 -22.86
CA ILE A 78 17.53 8.37 -21.46
C ILE A 78 16.02 8.23 -21.30
N GLY A 79 15.53 7.01 -21.10
CA GLY A 79 14.12 6.74 -20.81
C GLY A 79 13.83 6.88 -19.32
N ALA A 80 12.66 7.42 -18.97
CA ALA A 80 12.18 7.47 -17.59
C ALA A 80 10.93 6.61 -17.46
N TYR A 81 10.87 5.81 -16.40
CA TYR A 81 9.69 5.02 -16.05
C TYR A 81 9.31 5.33 -14.62
N ILE A 82 8.05 5.71 -14.38
CA ILE A 82 7.53 5.95 -13.02
C ILE A 82 6.55 4.81 -12.73
N ASP A 83 6.83 4.04 -11.69
CA ASP A 83 6.04 2.86 -11.31
C ASP A 83 5.81 1.91 -12.51
N ASN A 84 6.90 1.65 -13.24
CA ASN A 84 6.96 0.83 -14.47
C ASN A 84 6.16 1.35 -15.68
N LYS A 85 5.61 2.57 -15.62
CA LYS A 85 4.97 3.22 -16.77
C LYS A 85 5.93 4.22 -17.39
N TYR A 86 6.04 4.21 -18.71
CA TYR A 86 6.85 5.19 -19.43
C TYR A 86 6.38 6.61 -19.08
N SER A 87 7.35 7.48 -18.78
CA SER A 87 7.13 8.88 -18.50
C SER A 87 7.92 9.73 -19.49
N SER A 88 7.26 10.74 -20.05
CA SER A 88 7.92 11.76 -20.87
C SER A 88 8.75 12.75 -20.04
N THR A 89 8.67 12.67 -18.70
CA THR A 89 9.38 13.53 -17.76
C THR A 89 10.10 12.72 -16.68
N ILE A 90 11.29 13.18 -16.28
CA ILE A 90 11.97 12.67 -15.09
C ILE A 90 11.38 13.38 -13.86
N PRO A 91 10.98 12.67 -12.78
CA PRO A 91 10.51 13.30 -11.56
C PRO A 91 11.52 14.29 -11.00
N SER A 92 11.07 15.37 -10.36
CA SER A 92 11.95 16.26 -9.60
C SER A 92 12.41 15.60 -8.30
N LYS A 93 13.55 16.04 -7.75
CA LYS A 93 14.11 15.54 -6.49
C LYS A 93 13.09 15.54 -5.35
N ASP A 94 12.28 16.59 -5.27
CA ASP A 94 11.31 16.78 -4.18
C ASP A 94 9.93 16.19 -4.49
N ALA A 95 9.78 15.46 -5.60
CA ALA A 95 8.49 14.85 -5.98
C ALA A 95 8.18 13.55 -5.21
N GLY A 96 9.03 13.14 -4.27
CA GLY A 96 8.80 11.94 -3.45
C GLY A 96 9.04 10.63 -4.19
N TYR A 97 9.96 10.61 -5.16
CA TYR A 97 10.39 9.41 -5.87
C TYR A 97 11.83 9.03 -5.53
N VAL A 98 12.17 7.76 -5.69
CA VAL A 98 13.54 7.25 -5.66
C VAL A 98 13.81 6.36 -6.87
N VAL A 99 15.08 6.24 -7.26
CA VAL A 99 15.47 5.36 -8.37
C VAL A 99 15.52 3.91 -7.88
N SER A 100 14.70 3.05 -8.48
CA SER A 100 14.62 1.63 -8.16
C SER A 100 15.64 0.79 -8.94
N LYS A 101 15.86 1.12 -10.21
CA LYS A 101 16.88 0.48 -11.06
C LYS A 101 17.25 1.35 -12.25
N ILE A 102 18.44 1.09 -12.80
CA ILE A 102 18.89 1.67 -14.06
C ILE A 102 19.33 0.52 -14.96
N VAL A 103 18.87 0.53 -16.21
CA VAL A 103 19.22 -0.48 -17.21
C VAL A 103 19.79 0.23 -18.42
N CYS A 104 21.02 -0.09 -18.80
CA CYS A 104 21.72 0.51 -19.92
C CYS A 104 22.16 -0.55 -20.93
N ASP A 105 22.18 -0.17 -22.21
CA ASP A 105 22.68 -1.00 -23.31
C ASP A 105 24.22 -0.99 -23.41
N ASN A 106 24.78 -1.93 -24.17
CA ASN A 106 26.21 -2.07 -24.50
C ASN A 106 27.13 -2.12 -23.27
N ASP A 107 26.71 -2.83 -22.22
CA ASP A 107 27.50 -3.06 -21.01
C ASP A 107 27.91 -1.77 -20.27
N ALA A 108 27.24 -0.66 -20.57
CA ALA A 108 27.37 0.58 -19.83
C ALA A 108 26.71 0.44 -18.46
N VAL A 109 27.27 1.11 -17.46
CA VAL A 109 26.76 1.06 -16.09
C VAL A 109 26.19 2.41 -15.72
N GLY A 110 24.92 2.44 -15.36
CA GLY A 110 24.23 3.64 -14.87
C GLY A 110 24.16 3.64 -13.34
N LYS A 111 24.51 4.78 -12.72
CA LYS A 111 24.36 5.03 -11.30
C LYS A 111 23.65 6.36 -11.07
N TRP A 112 22.66 6.37 -10.19
CA TRP A 112 21.99 7.60 -9.77
C TRP A 112 22.75 8.27 -8.62
N ASP A 113 22.87 9.59 -8.67
CA ASP A 113 23.37 10.43 -7.57
C ASP A 113 22.18 11.17 -6.98
N ASP A 114 21.69 10.74 -5.80
CA ASP A 114 20.54 11.36 -5.14
C ASP A 114 20.81 12.80 -4.67
N ASN A 115 22.07 13.13 -4.36
CA ASN A 115 22.44 14.47 -3.92
C ASN A 115 22.32 15.46 -5.08
N LYS A 116 22.82 15.08 -6.26
CA LYS A 116 22.76 15.90 -7.48
C LYS A 116 21.49 15.69 -8.29
N TRP A 117 20.69 14.69 -7.92
CA TRP A 117 19.52 14.22 -8.67
C TRP A 117 19.83 13.99 -10.16
N GLY A 118 20.86 13.19 -10.42
CA GLY A 118 21.42 13.03 -11.76
C GLY A 118 21.93 11.62 -12.05
N LEU A 119 21.96 11.27 -13.33
CA LEU A 119 22.47 9.99 -13.82
C LEU A 119 23.94 10.09 -14.21
N LEU A 120 24.79 9.29 -13.57
CA LEU A 120 26.16 9.02 -14.00
C LEU A 120 26.18 7.73 -14.82
N ILE A 121 26.74 7.79 -16.04
CA ILE A 121 26.93 6.62 -16.89
C ILE A 121 28.43 6.39 -17.09
N THR A 122 28.89 5.17 -16.86
CA THR A 122 30.29 4.75 -17.03
C THR A 122 30.39 3.58 -18.02
N ASN A 123 31.63 3.26 -18.44
CA ASN A 123 31.94 2.17 -19.36
C ASN A 123 31.29 2.30 -20.76
N LEU A 124 31.18 3.52 -21.26
CA LEU A 124 30.63 3.80 -22.58
C LEU A 124 31.65 3.46 -23.68
N THR A 125 31.41 2.37 -24.40
CA THR A 125 32.23 1.94 -25.56
C THR A 125 31.52 2.15 -26.90
N LYS A 126 30.19 2.30 -26.86
CA LYS A 126 29.28 2.49 -28.01
C LYS A 126 28.15 3.44 -27.63
N ARG A 127 27.30 3.79 -28.60
CA ARG A 127 26.08 4.57 -28.36
C ARG A 127 25.08 3.75 -27.53
N THR A 128 24.83 4.20 -26.30
CA THR A 128 24.01 3.49 -25.30
C THR A 128 22.71 4.22 -25.02
N LYS A 129 21.61 3.47 -24.87
CA LYS A 129 20.38 3.96 -24.23
C LYS A 129 20.34 3.49 -22.78
N CYS A 130 19.89 4.35 -21.87
CA CYS A 130 19.69 4.01 -20.47
C CYS A 130 18.25 4.29 -20.05
N ASN A 131 17.61 3.35 -19.38
CA ASN A 131 16.29 3.51 -18.79
C ASN A 131 16.43 3.64 -17.27
N VAL A 132 15.96 4.75 -16.72
CA VAL A 132 15.91 5.01 -15.28
C VAL A 132 14.49 4.73 -14.80
N TYR A 133 14.37 3.85 -13.82
CA TYR A 133 13.10 3.47 -13.23
C TYR A 133 12.98 4.13 -11.86
N PHE A 134 11.95 4.96 -11.71
CA PHE A 134 11.55 5.62 -10.48
C PHE A 134 10.41 4.85 -9.85
N LYS A 135 10.41 4.80 -8.52
CA LYS A 135 9.29 4.36 -7.70
C LYS A 135 8.96 5.43 -6.67
N THR A 136 7.72 5.46 -6.22
CA THR A 136 7.34 6.33 -5.09
C THR A 136 8.14 5.96 -3.84
N TYR A 137 8.70 6.96 -3.15
CA TYR A 137 9.39 6.75 -1.87
C TYR A 137 8.35 6.42 -0.80
N SER A 138 8.45 5.23 -0.22
CA SER A 138 7.47 4.70 0.72
C SER A 138 7.90 4.86 2.18
N ASN A 139 6.99 4.58 3.11
CA ASN A 139 7.30 4.53 4.53
C ASN A 139 8.31 3.42 4.86
N ALA A 140 8.23 2.30 4.12
CA ALA A 140 9.16 1.20 4.20
C ALA A 140 10.57 1.60 3.74
N ASP A 141 10.68 2.38 2.67
CA ASP A 141 11.99 2.90 2.21
C ASP A 141 12.63 3.80 3.28
N ALA A 142 11.87 4.77 3.82
CA ALA A 142 12.33 5.65 4.88
C ALA A 142 12.74 4.91 6.15
N MET A 143 11.96 3.90 6.54
CA MET A 143 12.29 3.02 7.68
C MET A 143 13.62 2.29 7.45
N ASN A 144 13.79 1.68 6.28
CA ASN A 144 14.98 0.90 5.96
C ASN A 144 16.24 1.77 5.91
N ASP A 145 16.13 3.02 5.44
CA ASP A 145 17.25 3.97 5.45
C ASP A 145 17.64 4.38 6.88
N LEU A 146 16.66 4.67 7.74
CA LEU A 146 16.90 4.98 9.15
C LEU A 146 17.49 3.80 9.93
N ILE A 147 17.00 2.59 9.69
CA ILE A 147 17.54 1.36 10.28
C ILE A 147 19.03 1.23 9.95
N LYS A 148 19.41 1.42 8.67
CA LYS A 148 20.82 1.37 8.23
C LYS A 148 21.65 2.46 8.89
N GLN A 149 21.11 3.67 9.01
CA GLN A 149 21.79 4.80 9.63
C GLN A 149 22.04 4.59 11.12
N ASN A 150 21.06 4.03 11.84
CA ASN A 150 21.11 3.84 13.28
C ASN A 150 21.76 2.51 13.71
N GLY A 151 22.09 1.63 12.76
CA GLY A 151 22.72 0.33 13.03
C GLY A 151 21.81 -0.63 13.82
N ALA A 152 20.49 -0.54 13.63
CA ALA A 152 19.57 -1.41 14.36
C ALA A 152 19.71 -2.87 13.92
N SER A 153 19.54 -3.79 14.87
CA SER A 153 19.56 -5.24 14.61
C SER A 153 18.34 -5.65 13.79
N VAL A 154 18.59 -6.01 12.52
CA VAL A 154 17.56 -6.47 11.58
C VAL A 154 18.03 -7.67 10.78
N SER A 155 17.08 -8.43 10.23
CA SER A 155 17.33 -9.49 9.25
C SER A 155 16.39 -9.37 8.05
N SER A 156 16.75 -10.04 6.96
CA SER A 156 15.93 -10.18 5.75
C SER A 156 16.01 -11.59 5.18
N ASP A 157 16.02 -12.58 6.07
CA ASP A 157 16.25 -14.00 5.82
C ASP A 157 14.95 -14.83 5.74
N ASP A 158 13.79 -14.16 5.70
CA ASP A 158 12.53 -14.79 5.32
C ASP A 158 12.35 -14.85 3.80
N GLU A 159 11.36 -15.62 3.36
CA GLU A 159 11.19 -16.00 1.96
C GLU A 159 10.83 -14.82 1.04
N ASP A 160 10.30 -13.71 1.59
CA ASP A 160 10.00 -12.49 0.82
C ASP A 160 11.05 -11.39 1.01
N ASN A 161 12.13 -11.69 1.74
CA ASN A 161 13.16 -10.73 2.11
C ASN A 161 12.56 -9.50 2.81
N ASN A 162 11.57 -9.70 3.68
CA ASN A 162 11.05 -8.65 4.54
C ASN A 162 12.16 -8.20 5.50
N VAL A 163 12.25 -6.90 5.79
CA VAL A 163 13.21 -6.43 6.80
C VAL A 163 12.55 -6.47 8.16
N ARG A 164 13.03 -7.30 9.07
CA ARG A 164 12.46 -7.49 10.42
C ARG A 164 13.45 -7.08 11.48
N PHE A 165 12.98 -6.42 12.54
CA PHE A 165 13.80 -6.19 13.72
C PHE A 165 14.05 -7.49 14.48
N THR A 166 15.23 -7.60 15.07
CA THR A 166 15.67 -8.81 15.79
C THR A 166 16.38 -8.49 17.10
N GLY A 167 16.35 -9.44 18.06
CA GLY A 167 17.04 -9.32 19.34
C GLY A 167 16.13 -9.01 20.52
N ALA A 168 16.70 -8.98 21.73
CA ALA A 168 15.98 -8.77 22.99
C ALA A 168 15.35 -7.37 23.13
N ASP A 169 16.09 -6.33 22.73
CA ASP A 169 15.64 -4.94 22.79
C ASP A 169 16.23 -4.10 21.64
N PRO A 170 15.84 -4.36 20.38
CA PRO A 170 16.25 -3.53 19.27
C PRO A 170 15.65 -2.13 19.39
N SER A 171 16.31 -1.16 18.75
CA SER A 171 15.81 0.22 18.62
C SER A 171 14.65 0.32 17.62
N ASN A 172 13.50 -0.24 17.99
CA ASN A 172 12.30 -0.36 17.16
C ASN A 172 11.04 0.25 17.80
N TYR A 173 11.18 1.12 18.80
CA TYR A 173 10.05 1.81 19.41
C TYR A 173 9.54 2.94 18.51
N VAL A 174 8.23 3.14 18.46
CA VAL A 174 7.56 4.20 17.70
C VAL A 174 6.42 4.80 18.51
N TYR A 175 6.26 6.12 18.43
CA TYR A 175 5.08 6.78 18.96
C TYR A 175 3.89 6.60 18.01
N PHE A 176 2.78 6.10 18.55
CA PHE A 176 1.54 5.91 17.81
C PHE A 176 0.34 6.17 18.72
N ASN A 177 -0.86 6.27 18.15
CA ASN A 177 -2.08 6.61 18.87
C ASN A 177 -1.93 7.89 19.72
N CYS A 178 -1.47 8.97 19.08
CA CYS A 178 -1.19 10.24 19.72
C CYS A 178 -2.43 11.13 19.78
N SER A 179 -2.64 11.84 20.89
CA SER A 179 -3.62 12.94 20.94
C SER A 179 -3.16 14.14 20.11
N ASP A 180 -1.85 14.33 19.96
CA ASP A 180 -1.23 15.36 19.12
C ASP A 180 0.02 14.80 18.41
N TYR A 181 -0.04 14.64 17.09
CA TYR A 181 1.10 14.19 16.28
C TYR A 181 2.13 15.30 15.98
N ASN A 182 1.81 16.57 16.24
CA ASN A 182 2.79 17.66 16.14
C ASN A 182 3.71 17.71 17.37
N ASN A 183 3.30 17.09 18.47
CA ASN A 183 4.06 17.02 19.72
C ASN A 183 4.06 15.59 20.28
N GLN A 184 4.89 14.73 19.70
CA GLN A 184 4.93 13.30 20.05
C GLN A 184 5.83 13.05 21.26
N THR A 185 5.21 12.72 22.38
CA THR A 185 5.87 12.38 23.65
C THR A 185 5.15 11.20 24.31
N SER A 186 5.67 10.69 25.43
CA SER A 186 4.99 9.68 26.25
C SER A 186 3.65 10.14 26.83
N ASP A 187 3.40 11.46 26.90
CA ASP A 187 2.16 12.01 27.46
C ASP A 187 1.06 12.13 26.40
N THR A 188 1.46 12.35 25.15
CA THR A 188 0.52 12.50 24.03
C THR A 188 0.28 11.17 23.32
N CYS A 189 1.27 10.29 23.29
CA CYS A 189 1.29 9.07 22.49
C CYS A 189 1.35 7.79 23.32
N GLU A 190 0.92 6.70 22.70
CA GLU A 190 1.27 5.36 23.17
C GLU A 190 2.61 4.93 22.56
N ILE A 191 3.29 4.02 23.25
CA ILE A 191 4.49 3.35 22.74
C ILE A 191 4.09 2.06 22.03
N TRP A 192 4.54 1.93 20.78
CA TRP A 192 4.38 0.76 19.93
C TRP A 192 5.76 0.29 19.47
N ARG A 193 5.83 -0.92 18.91
CA ARG A 193 7.03 -1.48 18.29
C ARG A 193 6.81 -1.63 16.80
N ILE A 194 7.85 -1.36 16.02
CA ILE A 194 7.90 -1.74 14.62
C ILE A 194 8.37 -3.19 14.53
N ILE A 195 7.58 -4.01 13.86
CA ILE A 195 7.98 -5.40 13.57
C ILE A 195 8.98 -5.41 12.42
N GLY A 196 8.67 -4.65 11.37
CA GLY A 196 9.49 -4.58 10.18
C GLY A 196 8.80 -3.93 8.99
N THR A 197 9.49 -3.98 7.86
CA THR A 197 8.93 -3.67 6.55
C THR A 197 8.61 -4.97 5.82
N PHE A 198 7.36 -5.12 5.41
CA PHE A 198 6.85 -6.32 4.77
C PHE A 198 6.57 -6.03 3.31
N ASN A 199 7.19 -6.80 2.43
CA ASN A 199 7.01 -6.73 1.00
C ASN A 199 5.71 -7.40 0.57
N ASN A 200 5.19 -6.98 -0.58
CA ASN A 200 4.05 -7.62 -1.25
C ASN A 200 2.77 -7.71 -0.41
N VAL A 201 2.57 -6.82 0.57
CA VAL A 201 1.36 -6.77 1.37
C VAL A 201 0.21 -6.38 0.46
N THR A 202 -0.82 -7.22 0.42
CA THR A 202 -1.98 -6.99 -0.46
C THR A 202 -2.97 -6.06 0.25
N LYS A 203 -3.31 -4.95 -0.39
CA LYS A 203 -4.28 -3.97 0.10
C LYS A 203 -5.70 -4.37 -0.28
N SER A 204 -6.68 -3.66 0.27
CA SER A 204 -8.11 -3.86 -0.04
C SER A 204 -8.47 -3.70 -1.53
N ASP A 205 -7.70 -2.92 -2.29
CA ASP A 205 -7.89 -2.72 -3.73
C ASP A 205 -7.19 -3.81 -4.60
N GLY A 206 -6.59 -4.81 -3.97
CA GLY A 206 -5.85 -5.89 -4.62
C GLY A 206 -4.44 -5.51 -5.06
N THR A 207 -4.01 -4.25 -4.89
CA THR A 207 -2.63 -3.85 -5.16
C THR A 207 -1.70 -4.37 -4.07
N LYS A 208 -0.41 -4.52 -4.42
CA LYS A 208 0.64 -4.98 -3.50
C LYS A 208 1.62 -3.86 -3.24
N GLU A 209 2.02 -3.70 -1.99
CA GLU A 209 2.92 -2.63 -1.55
C GLU A 209 3.80 -3.09 -0.40
N SER A 210 4.99 -2.50 -0.26
CA SER A 210 5.82 -2.68 0.93
C SER A 210 5.32 -1.77 2.04
N LEU A 211 4.91 -2.33 3.17
CA LEU A 211 4.30 -1.59 4.28
C LEU A 211 5.02 -1.86 5.60
N VAL A 212 5.04 -0.85 6.47
CA VAL A 212 5.54 -0.98 7.85
C VAL A 212 4.45 -1.63 8.71
N LYS A 213 4.79 -2.73 9.39
CA LYS A 213 3.93 -3.37 10.38
C LYS A 213 4.35 -2.97 11.79
N ILE A 214 3.39 -2.62 12.63
CA ILE A 214 3.61 -2.27 14.03
C ILE A 214 2.74 -3.11 14.97
N ILE A 215 3.13 -3.19 16.24
CA ILE A 215 2.40 -3.85 17.33
C ILE A 215 2.42 -2.98 18.58
N LYS A 216 1.32 -2.97 19.34
CA LYS A 216 1.27 -2.31 20.64
C LYS A 216 2.30 -2.93 21.60
N GLU A 217 3.09 -2.11 22.30
CA GLU A 217 4.15 -2.65 23.19
C GLU A 217 3.55 -3.44 24.35
N ASP A 218 2.57 -2.85 25.02
CA ASP A 218 1.88 -3.47 26.17
C ASP A 218 0.58 -4.14 25.77
N ARG A 219 0.16 -5.13 26.57
CA ARG A 219 -1.14 -5.78 26.40
C ARG A 219 -2.29 -4.78 26.56
N LEU A 220 -3.31 -4.92 25.72
CA LEU A 220 -4.51 -4.09 25.71
C LEU A 220 -5.15 -4.05 27.11
N ASN A 221 -5.42 -2.85 27.61
CA ASN A 221 -6.03 -2.59 28.92
C ASN A 221 -5.33 -3.22 30.14
N ASN A 222 -4.08 -3.67 30.00
CA ASN A 222 -3.43 -4.49 31.02
C ASN A 222 -4.27 -5.74 31.42
N ASP A 223 -5.03 -6.29 30.48
CA ASP A 223 -6.05 -7.33 30.72
C ASP A 223 -5.91 -8.51 29.74
N LEU A 224 -6.70 -9.57 29.94
CA LEU A 224 -6.70 -10.81 29.16
C LEU A 224 -8.06 -11.03 28.50
N PHE A 225 -8.09 -11.33 27.22
CA PHE A 225 -9.34 -11.47 26.45
C PHE A 225 -9.47 -12.86 25.85
N ARG A 226 -10.71 -13.32 25.70
CA ARG A 226 -11.02 -14.47 24.86
C ARG A 226 -10.91 -14.08 23.39
N ARG A 227 -10.57 -15.02 22.53
CA ARG A 227 -10.72 -14.84 21.08
C ARG A 227 -12.17 -14.97 20.67
N ASP A 228 -12.84 -16.00 21.18
CA ASP A 228 -14.22 -16.31 20.88
C ASP A 228 -14.83 -17.26 21.91
N TYR A 229 -16.09 -17.07 22.28
CA TYR A 229 -16.80 -18.01 23.17
C TYR A 229 -18.26 -18.26 22.79
N LYS A 230 -18.54 -18.34 21.49
CA LYS A 230 -19.83 -18.82 20.99
C LYS A 230 -19.98 -20.32 21.28
N LYS A 231 -21.18 -20.77 21.66
CA LYS A 231 -21.52 -22.18 21.89
C LYS A 231 -21.86 -22.90 20.59
N ASN A 232 -22.00 -24.22 20.68
CA ASN A 232 -22.30 -25.06 19.53
C ASN A 232 -23.59 -24.59 18.84
N GLY A 233 -23.51 -24.36 17.53
CA GLY A 233 -24.63 -23.90 16.71
C GLY A 233 -24.88 -22.39 16.75
N VAL A 234 -24.02 -21.60 17.41
CA VAL A 234 -24.13 -20.14 17.47
C VAL A 234 -23.06 -19.48 16.60
N GLY A 235 -23.49 -18.72 15.60
CA GLY A 235 -22.57 -18.15 14.62
C GLY A 235 -21.82 -19.25 13.86
N GLY A 236 -20.52 -19.07 13.64
CA GLY A 236 -19.65 -20.08 13.05
C GLY A 236 -19.08 -21.14 14.02
N SER A 237 -19.63 -21.31 15.23
CA SER A 237 -19.09 -22.30 16.18
C SER A 237 -19.75 -23.67 16.07
N THR A 238 -18.91 -24.71 15.96
CA THR A 238 -19.28 -26.13 15.90
C THR A 238 -19.05 -26.88 17.22
N SER A 239 -18.72 -26.17 18.30
CA SER A 239 -18.51 -26.75 19.63
C SER A 239 -18.82 -25.76 20.76
N ASN A 240 -18.70 -26.18 22.01
CA ASN A 240 -18.89 -25.29 23.17
C ASN A 240 -17.64 -24.48 23.56
N LYS A 241 -16.66 -24.36 22.65
CA LYS A 241 -15.34 -23.76 22.89
C LYS A 241 -15.02 -22.56 21.97
N GLY A 242 -16.02 -22.00 21.29
CA GLY A 242 -15.84 -20.93 20.29
C GLY A 242 -15.46 -21.47 18.92
N SER A 243 -15.00 -20.59 18.03
CA SER A 243 -14.43 -20.91 16.72
C SER A 243 -13.06 -20.22 16.55
N ASN A 244 -12.13 -20.89 15.87
CA ASN A 244 -10.82 -20.34 15.51
C ASN A 244 -10.86 -19.44 14.26
N ASP A 245 -12.04 -19.26 13.66
CA ASP A 245 -12.24 -18.35 12.53
C ASP A 245 -12.11 -16.88 12.99
N TRP A 246 -11.03 -16.22 12.56
CA TRP A 246 -10.82 -14.80 12.82
C TRP A 246 -11.95 -13.92 12.27
N THR A 247 -12.49 -14.26 11.09
CA THR A 247 -13.46 -13.44 10.34
C THR A 247 -14.81 -13.29 11.03
N THR A 248 -15.07 -14.13 12.03
CA THR A 248 -16.32 -14.14 12.81
C THR A 248 -16.08 -14.15 14.32
N SER A 249 -14.82 -14.00 14.75
CA SER A 249 -14.46 -14.01 16.17
C SER A 249 -14.90 -12.73 16.88
N GLN A 250 -15.37 -12.86 18.12
CA GLN A 250 -15.76 -11.72 18.94
C GLN A 250 -14.59 -10.75 19.19
N LEU A 251 -13.35 -11.26 19.30
CA LEU A 251 -12.18 -10.39 19.44
C LEU A 251 -11.94 -9.53 18.18
N MET A 252 -12.09 -10.09 16.98
CA MET A 252 -12.00 -9.31 15.74
C MET A 252 -13.06 -8.20 15.74
N MET A 253 -14.30 -8.51 16.13
CA MET A 253 -15.39 -7.55 16.24
C MET A 253 -15.10 -6.45 17.28
N MET A 254 -14.44 -6.76 18.39
CA MET A 254 -14.05 -5.74 19.38
C MET A 254 -13.04 -4.74 18.78
N LEU A 255 -12.08 -5.25 18.01
CA LEU A 255 -10.92 -4.50 17.50
C LEU A 255 -11.20 -3.69 16.22
N ASN A 256 -12.14 -4.13 15.39
CA ASN A 256 -12.33 -3.60 14.04
C ASN A 256 -13.72 -3.00 13.81
N PRO A 257 -13.84 -1.96 12.96
CA PRO A 257 -15.12 -1.32 12.68
C PRO A 257 -16.09 -2.25 11.95
N THR A 258 -17.38 -1.90 12.00
CA THR A 258 -18.48 -2.68 11.42
C THR A 258 -18.40 -2.89 9.91
N ASP A 259 -17.57 -2.11 9.21
CA ASP A 259 -17.28 -2.30 7.78
C ASP A 259 -16.67 -3.68 7.48
N TYR A 260 -16.10 -4.34 8.48
CA TYR A 260 -15.51 -5.68 8.39
C TYR A 260 -16.41 -6.78 8.96
N LEU A 261 -17.69 -6.47 9.24
CA LEU A 261 -18.64 -7.48 9.69
C LEU A 261 -18.91 -8.47 8.56
N SER A 262 -18.77 -9.76 8.88
CA SER A 262 -19.07 -10.82 7.93
C SER A 262 -20.52 -10.72 7.43
N PRO A 263 -20.79 -10.94 6.13
CA PRO A 263 -22.13 -10.83 5.55
C PRO A 263 -23.14 -11.84 6.11
N ASN A 264 -22.67 -12.87 6.83
CA ASN A 264 -23.51 -13.82 7.54
C ASN A 264 -24.10 -13.26 8.85
N TYR A 265 -23.73 -12.04 9.22
CA TYR A 265 -24.18 -11.37 10.42
C TYR A 265 -24.87 -10.05 10.09
N THR A 266 -25.73 -9.60 10.99
CA THR A 266 -26.36 -8.28 10.90
C THR A 266 -26.07 -7.49 12.17
N ASN A 267 -26.03 -6.16 12.05
CA ASN A 267 -25.92 -5.26 13.18
C ASN A 267 -27.25 -4.49 13.33
N SER A 268 -27.82 -4.53 14.53
CA SER A 268 -29.00 -3.74 14.89
C SER A 268 -28.81 -3.18 16.29
N ASN A 269 -28.72 -1.85 16.41
CA ASN A 269 -28.52 -1.13 17.68
C ASN A 269 -27.34 -1.67 18.49
N ASP A 270 -26.18 -1.78 17.87
CA ASP A 270 -24.93 -2.30 18.47
C ASP A 270 -25.01 -3.75 18.96
N ILE A 271 -26.00 -4.52 18.53
CA ILE A 271 -26.08 -5.97 18.75
C ILE A 271 -25.85 -6.67 17.42
N ILE A 272 -24.91 -7.61 17.42
CA ILE A 272 -24.58 -8.44 16.26
C ILE A 272 -25.38 -9.74 16.33
N TYR A 273 -26.03 -10.09 15.24
CA TYR A 273 -26.88 -11.27 15.12
C TYR A 273 -26.36 -12.24 14.06
N SER A 274 -26.44 -13.53 14.36
CA SER A 274 -26.36 -14.63 13.40
C SER A 274 -27.77 -15.19 13.21
N GLY A 275 -28.44 -14.84 12.11
CA GLY A 275 -29.88 -15.09 11.99
C GLY A 275 -30.64 -14.33 13.08
N SER A 276 -31.39 -15.02 13.93
CA SER A 276 -32.08 -14.44 15.09
C SER A 276 -31.26 -14.44 16.39
N GLN A 277 -30.11 -15.10 16.41
CA GLN A 277 -29.31 -15.28 17.64
C GLN A 277 -28.32 -14.14 17.83
N GLN A 278 -28.33 -13.51 19.00
CA GLN A 278 -27.33 -12.51 19.39
C GLN A 278 -25.97 -13.18 19.65
N VAL A 279 -24.89 -12.63 19.10
CA VAL A 279 -23.55 -13.21 19.21
C VAL A 279 -22.50 -12.27 19.80
N TYR A 280 -22.72 -10.96 19.72
CA TYR A 280 -21.79 -9.95 20.20
C TYR A 280 -22.48 -8.59 20.33
N SER A 281 -21.83 -7.62 20.97
CA SER A 281 -22.30 -6.24 21.08
C SER A 281 -21.15 -5.24 21.01
N LYS A 282 -21.43 -4.00 20.58
CA LYS A 282 -20.47 -2.88 20.51
C LYS A 282 -19.25 -3.18 19.62
N MET A 283 -19.50 -3.77 18.44
CA MET A 283 -18.46 -3.98 17.43
C MET A 283 -17.75 -2.65 17.08
N GLY A 284 -16.44 -2.69 16.91
CA GLY A 284 -15.60 -1.53 16.60
C GLY A 284 -15.28 -0.63 17.79
N SER A 285 -15.61 -1.06 19.02
CA SER A 285 -15.40 -0.24 20.22
C SER A 285 -13.95 0.15 20.47
N TYR A 286 -12.96 -0.69 20.14
CA TYR A 286 -11.54 -0.30 20.25
C TYR A 286 -11.14 0.75 19.20
N TYR A 287 -11.79 0.72 18.03
CA TYR A 287 -11.43 1.55 16.88
C TYR A 287 -12.08 2.95 16.94
N TYR A 288 -13.37 3.02 17.28
CA TYR A 288 -14.16 4.26 17.30
C TYR A 288 -14.69 4.65 18.69
N GLY A 289 -14.83 3.70 19.61
CA GLY A 289 -15.56 3.88 20.85
C GLY A 289 -14.68 4.07 22.08
N THR A 290 -15.34 4.36 23.20
CA THR A 290 -14.74 4.40 24.55
C THR A 290 -15.28 3.30 25.45
N LYS A 291 -16.39 2.65 25.07
CA LYS A 291 -17.01 1.56 25.82
C LYS A 291 -17.20 0.38 24.90
N GLY A 292 -16.51 -0.71 25.22
CA GLY A 292 -16.57 -1.97 24.51
C GLY A 292 -17.24 -3.07 25.28
N CYS A 293 -17.17 -4.26 24.70
CA CYS A 293 -17.78 -5.46 25.23
C CYS A 293 -16.77 -6.59 25.17
N ARG A 294 -16.48 -7.24 26.30
CA ARG A 294 -15.58 -8.39 26.29
C ARG A 294 -16.17 -9.52 25.44
N PRO A 295 -15.33 -10.24 24.68
CA PRO A 295 -15.70 -11.56 24.17
C PRO A 295 -16.22 -12.44 25.31
N ALA A 296 -17.44 -12.92 25.16
CA ALA A 296 -18.23 -13.57 26.19
C ALA A 296 -19.07 -14.70 25.62
N GLU A 297 -19.65 -15.51 26.50
CA GLU A 297 -20.50 -16.62 26.10
C GLU A 297 -21.69 -16.14 25.24
N ALA A 298 -21.89 -16.76 24.08
CA ALA A 298 -23.11 -16.63 23.29
C ALA A 298 -23.74 -18.01 23.09
N ALA A 299 -24.91 -18.23 23.68
CA ALA A 299 -25.62 -19.50 23.65
C ALA A 299 -26.96 -19.38 22.92
N SER A 300 -27.38 -20.46 22.26
CA SER A 300 -28.63 -20.50 21.49
C SER A 300 -29.84 -20.24 22.39
N GLY A 301 -30.74 -19.35 21.95
CA GLY A 301 -31.94 -18.95 22.67
C GLY A 301 -31.73 -17.89 23.76
N SER A 302 -30.48 -17.49 24.03
CA SER A 302 -30.16 -16.50 25.07
C SER A 302 -29.87 -15.12 24.47
N SER A 303 -30.19 -14.06 25.21
CA SER A 303 -29.65 -12.72 24.93
C SER A 303 -28.15 -12.69 25.18
N PHE A 304 -27.42 -11.88 24.41
CA PHE A 304 -25.99 -11.70 24.60
C PHE A 304 -25.71 -10.62 25.65
N THR A 305 -24.84 -10.94 26.61
CA THR A 305 -24.39 -10.02 27.66
C THR A 305 -22.89 -10.16 27.85
N CYS A 306 -22.22 -9.07 28.21
CA CYS A 306 -20.79 -9.06 28.47
C CYS A 306 -20.42 -8.07 29.55
N THR A 307 -19.24 -8.26 30.13
CA THR A 307 -18.58 -7.22 30.92
C THR A 307 -18.14 -6.10 29.98
N GLU A 308 -18.44 -4.85 30.36
CA GLU A 308 -17.98 -3.68 29.62
C GLU A 308 -16.46 -3.52 29.73
N VAL A 309 -15.84 -2.98 28.68
CA VAL A 309 -14.42 -2.64 28.62
C VAL A 309 -14.29 -1.14 28.39
N ASP A 310 -13.48 -0.45 29.19
CA ASP A 310 -13.21 0.97 28.98
C ASP A 310 -12.02 1.14 28.03
N PHE A 311 -12.24 1.83 26.91
CA PHE A 311 -11.27 2.18 25.89
C PHE A 311 -10.95 3.68 25.88
N THR A 312 -11.38 4.46 26.88
CA THR A 312 -11.15 5.92 26.94
C THR A 312 -9.66 6.28 26.83
N SER A 313 -8.77 5.50 27.45
CA SER A 313 -7.32 5.75 27.41
C SER A 313 -6.53 4.81 26.51
N THR A 314 -7.14 3.73 26.04
CA THR A 314 -6.45 2.61 25.37
C THR A 314 -6.98 2.30 23.98
N GLY A 315 -8.17 2.79 23.61
CA GLY A 315 -8.70 2.76 22.24
C GLY A 315 -8.02 3.78 21.34
N LEU A 316 -8.32 3.73 20.03
CA LEU A 316 -7.74 4.68 19.09
C LEU A 316 -8.30 6.10 19.29
N LYS A 317 -7.43 7.04 19.63
CA LYS A 317 -7.78 8.37 20.16
C LYS A 317 -8.48 9.28 19.15
N ASN A 318 -8.11 9.22 17.87
CA ASN A 318 -8.60 10.17 16.87
C ASN A 318 -8.52 9.67 15.43
N ASP A 319 -9.09 10.47 14.52
CA ASP A 319 -9.13 10.17 13.09
C ASP A 319 -7.74 10.19 12.45
N ALA A 320 -6.79 11.00 12.93
CA ALA A 320 -5.44 11.00 12.40
C ALA A 320 -4.79 9.61 12.58
N THR A 321 -4.89 9.04 13.79
CA THR A 321 -4.44 7.66 14.05
C THR A 321 -5.18 6.66 13.17
N ARG A 322 -6.51 6.70 13.12
CA ARG A 322 -7.32 5.77 12.32
C ARG A 322 -6.98 5.82 10.83
N ASN A 323 -6.81 7.03 10.29
CA ASN A 323 -6.52 7.28 8.88
C ASN A 323 -5.10 6.85 8.47
N ALA A 324 -4.18 6.73 9.42
CA ALA A 324 -2.84 6.21 9.19
C ALA A 324 -2.78 4.68 9.04
N ILE A 325 -3.84 3.97 9.45
CA ILE A 325 -3.91 2.50 9.39
C ILE A 325 -4.37 2.06 7.99
N GLU A 326 -3.56 1.23 7.35
CA GLU A 326 -3.88 0.62 6.06
C GLU A 326 -4.89 -0.52 6.23
N THR A 327 -5.79 -0.67 5.25
CA THR A 327 -6.64 -1.85 5.15
C THR A 327 -5.95 -2.87 4.25
N VAL A 328 -5.56 -4.00 4.83
CA VAL A 328 -4.82 -5.06 4.17
C VAL A 328 -5.60 -6.38 4.17
N ILE A 329 -5.19 -7.29 3.29
CA ILE A 329 -5.60 -8.69 3.33
C ILE A 329 -4.65 -9.42 4.28
N TRP A 330 -5.17 -9.78 5.44
CA TRP A 330 -4.51 -10.67 6.40
C TRP A 330 -4.62 -12.11 5.91
N ASN A 331 -3.50 -12.81 5.94
CA ASN A 331 -3.45 -14.24 5.74
C ASN A 331 -3.95 -14.95 7.00
N LEU A 332 -4.83 -15.94 6.84
CA LEU A 332 -5.41 -16.73 7.93
C LEU A 332 -5.09 -18.22 7.77
N GLY A 333 -4.08 -18.55 6.97
CA GLY A 333 -3.54 -19.90 6.94
C GLY A 333 -2.92 -20.27 8.29
N GLY A 334 -2.93 -21.55 8.61
CA GLY A 334 -2.35 -22.07 9.85
C GLY A 334 -1.67 -23.40 9.64
N ASN A 335 -1.05 -23.92 10.69
CA ASN A 335 -0.32 -25.19 10.63
C ASN A 335 -1.02 -26.29 11.46
N ASP A 336 -1.01 -27.53 10.98
CA ASP A 336 -1.55 -28.71 11.67
C ASP A 336 -0.54 -29.39 12.60
N ASN A 337 0.75 -29.17 12.34
CA ASN A 337 1.90 -29.75 13.02
C ASN A 337 2.41 -28.84 14.14
N TYR A 338 1.60 -28.70 15.19
CA TYR A 338 1.84 -27.78 16.30
C TYR A 338 3.18 -27.97 17.04
N ASN A 339 3.81 -29.14 16.97
CA ASN A 339 5.04 -29.47 17.70
C ASN A 339 6.28 -29.66 16.81
N THR A 340 6.15 -29.59 15.48
CA THR A 340 7.28 -29.76 14.56
C THR A 340 7.52 -28.55 13.64
N ALA A 341 6.64 -27.54 13.68
CA ALA A 341 6.74 -26.38 12.80
C ALA A 341 7.79 -25.35 13.28
N THR A 342 8.66 -24.97 12.35
CA THR A 342 9.61 -23.84 12.48
C THR A 342 8.97 -22.53 12.04
N ALA A 343 9.68 -21.40 12.21
CA ALA A 343 9.23 -20.09 11.76
C ALA A 343 8.89 -20.04 10.25
N SER A 344 9.73 -20.64 9.40
CA SER A 344 9.51 -20.70 7.95
C SER A 344 8.31 -21.57 7.57
N MET A 345 8.09 -22.68 8.28
CA MET A 345 6.91 -23.53 8.06
C MET A 345 5.61 -22.78 8.39
N PHE A 346 5.60 -22.00 9.47
CA PHE A 346 4.47 -21.12 9.78
C PHE A 346 4.28 -20.06 8.70
N TYR A 347 5.35 -19.35 8.30
CA TYR A 347 5.26 -18.32 7.26
C TYR A 347 4.71 -18.84 5.92
N ALA A 348 5.15 -20.03 5.49
CA ALA A 348 4.60 -20.69 4.32
C ALA A 348 3.11 -21.03 4.50
N SER A 349 2.74 -21.60 5.65
CA SER A 349 1.36 -22.01 5.96
C SER A 349 0.39 -20.83 6.02
N GLU A 350 0.82 -19.74 6.66
CA GLU A 350 0.09 -18.47 6.73
C GLU A 350 -0.31 -18.05 5.30
N LYS A 351 0.66 -18.02 4.39
CA LYS A 351 0.48 -17.60 2.99
C LYS A 351 -0.29 -18.56 2.09
N GLU A 352 -0.20 -19.86 2.33
CA GLU A 352 -1.04 -20.82 1.61
C GLU A 352 -2.53 -20.53 1.79
N GLY A 353 -2.90 -19.85 2.89
CA GLY A 353 -4.28 -19.50 3.17
C GLY A 353 -5.16 -20.73 3.42
N LYS A 354 -4.56 -21.86 3.81
CA LYS A 354 -5.33 -23.04 4.20
C LYS A 354 -5.73 -22.89 5.66
N GLY A 355 -7.02 -22.61 5.88
CA GLY A 355 -7.64 -22.63 7.21
C GLY A 355 -8.16 -24.02 7.57
N TYR A 356 -8.83 -24.12 8.73
CA TYR A 356 -9.73 -25.25 9.01
C TYR A 356 -10.80 -25.35 7.92
N THR A 357 -11.30 -26.56 7.65
CA THR A 357 -12.30 -26.81 6.60
C THR A 357 -13.44 -25.80 6.67
N ASN A 358 -13.73 -25.14 5.54
CA ASN A 358 -14.75 -24.09 5.38
C ASN A 358 -14.47 -22.74 6.07
N HIS A 359 -13.32 -22.53 6.71
CA HIS A 359 -12.92 -21.21 7.21
C HIS A 359 -12.19 -20.42 6.11
N PRO A 360 -12.39 -19.08 6.03
CA PRO A 360 -11.66 -18.26 5.07
C PRO A 360 -10.15 -18.32 5.28
N GLY A 361 -9.41 -18.45 4.18
CA GLY A 361 -7.95 -18.43 4.16
C GLY A 361 -7.33 -17.04 4.31
N THR A 362 -8.15 -16.00 4.16
CA THR A 362 -7.75 -14.60 4.26
C THR A 362 -8.87 -13.75 4.82
N TRP A 363 -8.54 -12.56 5.29
CA TRP A 363 -9.50 -11.58 5.78
C TRP A 363 -9.04 -10.15 5.50
N THR A 364 -9.92 -9.33 4.96
CA THR A 364 -9.62 -7.91 4.72
C THR A 364 -9.98 -7.11 5.97
N GLY A 365 -9.03 -6.35 6.50
CA GLY A 365 -9.24 -5.59 7.73
C GLY A 365 -8.07 -4.68 8.10
N LYS A 366 -8.23 -3.90 9.17
CA LYS A 366 -7.23 -2.93 9.63
C LYS A 366 -6.35 -3.47 10.75
N ILE A 367 -6.96 -4.12 11.73
CA ILE A 367 -6.30 -4.52 12.98
C ILE A 367 -6.37 -6.03 13.11
N GLY A 368 -5.19 -6.66 13.12
CA GLY A 368 -5.01 -8.07 13.38
C GLY A 368 -4.19 -8.29 14.65
N LEU A 369 -3.55 -9.46 14.72
CA LEU A 369 -2.51 -9.80 15.69
C LEU A 369 -1.24 -10.14 14.92
N ILE A 370 -0.14 -10.31 15.64
CA ILE A 370 1.08 -10.85 15.03
C ILE A 370 0.88 -12.29 14.57
N TYR A 371 1.74 -12.69 13.65
CA TYR A 371 1.86 -14.05 13.17
C TYR A 371 2.81 -14.89 14.01
N ALA A 372 2.72 -16.21 13.92
CA ALA A 372 3.72 -17.11 14.45
C ALA A 372 5.10 -16.84 13.83
N SER A 373 5.14 -16.56 12.52
CA SER A 373 6.35 -16.16 11.81
C SER A 373 6.94 -14.83 12.31
N ASP A 374 6.10 -13.85 12.67
CA ASP A 374 6.58 -12.58 13.23
C ASP A 374 7.38 -12.81 14.51
N TYR A 375 6.89 -13.69 15.38
CA TYR A 375 7.61 -14.13 16.57
C TYR A 375 8.87 -14.92 16.20
N GLY A 376 8.74 -16.00 15.43
CA GLY A 376 9.87 -16.88 15.12
C GLY A 376 11.07 -16.20 14.44
N TYR A 377 10.85 -15.15 13.65
CA TYR A 377 11.93 -14.40 12.99
C TYR A 377 12.52 -13.26 13.84
N ALA A 378 11.91 -12.87 14.96
CA ALA A 378 12.36 -11.76 15.81
C ALA A 378 13.56 -12.13 16.71
N THR A 379 13.91 -13.40 16.84
CA THR A 379 15.07 -13.83 17.64
C THR A 379 16.41 -13.46 17.01
N SER A 380 17.35 -12.84 17.72
CA SER A 380 18.73 -12.73 17.20
C SER A 380 19.59 -13.98 17.43
N GLY A 381 19.07 -15.01 18.10
CA GLY A 381 19.90 -15.99 18.80
C GLY A 381 20.80 -15.32 19.85
N GLY A 382 21.74 -16.10 20.38
CA GLY A 382 22.68 -15.67 21.41
C GLY A 382 24.01 -16.41 21.34
N SER A 383 24.73 -16.43 22.47
CA SER A 383 26.06 -17.05 22.57
C SER A 383 26.03 -18.57 22.65
N THR A 384 24.93 -19.15 23.13
CA THR A 384 24.72 -20.59 23.30
C THR A 384 24.04 -21.19 22.08
N THR A 385 23.02 -20.52 21.56
CA THR A 385 22.26 -20.96 20.39
C THR A 385 22.24 -19.87 19.34
N SER A 386 22.84 -20.16 18.19
CA SER A 386 22.91 -19.21 17.08
C SER A 386 21.51 -18.92 16.50
N ARG A 387 21.34 -17.76 15.84
CA ARG A 387 20.10 -17.45 15.10
C ARG A 387 19.73 -18.56 14.13
N SER A 388 20.71 -19.10 13.40
CA SER A 388 20.48 -20.20 12.45
C SER A 388 19.94 -21.46 13.12
N GLU A 389 20.41 -21.79 14.33
CA GLU A 389 19.86 -22.91 15.10
C GLU A 389 18.45 -22.61 15.60
N CYS A 390 18.19 -21.38 16.06
CA CYS A 390 16.85 -20.94 16.45
C CYS A 390 15.84 -21.04 15.31
N LEU A 391 16.20 -20.59 14.10
CA LEU A 391 15.32 -20.66 12.92
C LEU A 391 15.06 -22.09 12.46
N ASN A 392 15.98 -23.02 12.73
CA ASN A 392 15.79 -24.45 12.48
C ASN A 392 15.08 -25.19 13.63
N LYS A 393 14.87 -24.53 14.78
CA LYS A 393 14.21 -25.11 15.95
C LYS A 393 12.72 -24.88 15.88
N GLU A 394 11.95 -25.89 16.26
CA GLU A 394 10.50 -25.83 16.24
C GLU A 394 10.00 -24.88 17.33
N LEU A 395 9.08 -23.96 17.00
CA LEU A 395 8.65 -22.90 17.92
C LEU A 395 8.02 -23.46 19.21
N PHE A 396 7.48 -24.68 19.15
CA PHE A 396 6.97 -25.41 20.32
C PHE A 396 8.04 -25.77 21.35
N ASN A 397 9.30 -25.87 20.93
CA ASN A 397 10.42 -26.32 21.75
C ASN A 397 11.29 -25.16 22.28
N TRP A 398 10.86 -23.91 22.10
CA TRP A 398 11.63 -22.72 22.50
C TRP A 398 11.64 -22.45 24.01
N ASP A 399 10.88 -23.22 24.80
CA ASP A 399 10.97 -23.22 26.26
C ASP A 399 12.08 -24.13 26.80
N ASN A 400 12.69 -24.96 25.95
CA ASN A 400 13.81 -25.81 26.34
C ASN A 400 15.03 -24.96 26.70
N THR A 401 15.72 -25.35 27.77
CA THR A 401 16.89 -24.64 28.30
C THR A 401 18.02 -24.51 27.28
N ASP A 402 18.22 -25.54 26.46
CA ASP A 402 19.33 -25.63 25.50
C ASP A 402 19.17 -24.67 24.30
N VAL A 403 17.98 -24.07 24.16
CA VAL A 403 17.66 -23.07 23.12
C VAL A 403 17.03 -21.81 23.73
N SER A 404 17.30 -21.55 25.01
CA SER A 404 16.76 -20.39 25.75
C SER A 404 17.08 -19.05 25.08
N ASP A 405 18.27 -18.95 24.46
CA ASP A 405 18.69 -17.80 23.65
C ASP A 405 17.68 -17.41 22.57
N CYS A 406 16.92 -18.37 22.02
CA CYS A 406 15.95 -18.10 20.97
C CYS A 406 14.82 -17.18 21.46
N LYS A 407 14.20 -17.49 22.60
CA LYS A 407 13.16 -16.64 23.20
C LYS A 407 13.73 -15.45 23.96
N ASP A 408 14.89 -15.60 24.60
CA ASP A 408 15.45 -14.57 25.50
C ASP A 408 16.05 -13.41 24.70
N ASN A 409 16.41 -13.66 23.43
CA ASN A 409 16.82 -12.62 22.50
C ASN A 409 15.73 -12.30 21.46
N ASP A 410 14.48 -12.25 21.91
CA ASP A 410 13.30 -11.93 21.08
C ASP A 410 12.41 -10.89 21.79
N TYR A 411 12.33 -9.67 21.24
CA TYR A 411 11.56 -8.57 21.83
C TYR A 411 10.03 -8.75 21.79
N LEU A 412 9.53 -9.70 20.99
CA LEU A 412 8.11 -10.04 20.96
C LEU A 412 7.74 -11.02 22.09
N PHE A 413 8.72 -11.75 22.65
CA PHE A 413 8.52 -12.56 23.84
C PHE A 413 8.17 -11.70 25.06
N LYS A 414 7.18 -12.14 25.84
CA LYS A 414 6.75 -11.49 27.08
C LYS A 414 6.64 -12.56 28.16
N ALA A 415 7.58 -12.56 29.10
CA ALA A 415 7.61 -13.53 30.21
C ALA A 415 6.44 -13.34 31.19
N ASP A 416 5.85 -12.14 31.26
CA ASP A 416 4.80 -11.81 32.22
C ASP A 416 3.42 -12.34 31.84
N TYR A 417 3.19 -12.71 30.57
CA TYR A 417 1.89 -13.17 30.11
C TYR A 417 1.92 -13.95 28.79
N PRO A 418 1.04 -14.95 28.64
CA PRO A 418 0.74 -15.51 27.33
C PRO A 418 -0.02 -14.50 26.45
N GLN A 419 0.22 -14.50 25.14
CA GLN A 419 -0.42 -13.57 24.20
C GLN A 419 -0.98 -14.30 22.97
N TRP A 420 -2.17 -13.90 22.54
CA TRP A 420 -2.78 -14.41 21.33
C TRP A 420 -2.04 -13.98 20.07
N ILE A 421 -1.99 -14.87 19.09
CA ILE A 421 -1.59 -14.58 17.71
C ILE A 421 -2.75 -14.88 16.76
N ILE A 422 -2.64 -14.46 15.50
CA ILE A 422 -3.75 -14.56 14.55
C ILE A 422 -3.94 -16.00 14.01
N ASP A 423 -2.86 -16.78 13.99
CA ASP A 423 -2.76 -18.11 13.39
C ASP A 423 -3.77 -19.12 13.98
N PRO A 424 -4.64 -19.72 13.14
CA PRO A 424 -5.49 -20.82 13.56
C PRO A 424 -4.71 -22.14 13.56
N ARG A 425 -5.24 -23.13 14.27
CA ARG A 425 -4.82 -24.53 14.11
C ARG A 425 -5.77 -25.23 13.13
N ILE A 426 -5.27 -25.65 11.98
CA ILE A 426 -6.13 -26.05 10.84
C ILE A 426 -6.83 -27.40 11.00
N ASN A 427 -6.42 -28.25 11.95
CA ASN A 427 -7.08 -29.52 12.25
C ASN A 427 -8.08 -29.44 13.42
N TYR A 428 -8.23 -28.26 14.05
CA TYR A 428 -9.17 -28.04 15.15
C TYR A 428 -9.92 -26.72 14.95
N ASP A 429 -11.22 -26.80 14.72
CA ASP A 429 -12.17 -25.67 14.61
C ASP A 429 -12.13 -24.67 15.78
N THR A 430 -11.54 -25.06 16.91
CA THR A 430 -11.63 -24.37 18.19
C THR A 430 -10.30 -23.94 18.77
N TYR A 431 -9.17 -24.27 18.11
CA TYR A 431 -7.84 -23.99 18.64
C TYR A 431 -7.14 -22.93 17.79
N VAL A 432 -6.50 -22.00 18.48
CA VAL A 432 -5.67 -20.93 17.92
C VAL A 432 -4.31 -20.98 18.59
N TYR A 433 -3.27 -20.55 17.88
CA TYR A 433 -1.95 -20.47 18.47
C TYR A 433 -1.81 -19.26 19.39
N PHE A 434 -0.90 -19.37 20.34
CA PHE A 434 -0.50 -18.32 21.27
C PHE A 434 0.96 -18.51 21.68
N ILE A 435 1.62 -17.41 22.03
CA ILE A 435 2.97 -17.43 22.60
C ILE A 435 2.80 -17.57 24.11
N ASN A 436 3.37 -18.62 24.70
CA ASN A 436 3.32 -18.84 26.13
C ASN A 436 4.30 -17.89 26.85
N SER A 437 4.04 -17.60 28.13
CA SER A 437 4.97 -16.87 29.00
C SER A 437 6.31 -17.59 29.22
N THR A 438 6.43 -18.88 28.86
CA THR A 438 7.71 -19.60 28.83
C THR A 438 8.42 -19.59 27.46
N GLY A 439 7.82 -18.97 26.44
CA GLY A 439 8.45 -18.68 25.14
C GLY A 439 8.20 -19.71 24.04
N HIS A 440 7.62 -20.87 24.33
CA HIS A 440 7.16 -21.75 23.25
C HIS A 440 5.86 -21.26 22.61
N LEU A 441 5.63 -21.69 21.37
CA LEU A 441 4.35 -21.54 20.69
C LEU A 441 3.46 -22.77 20.96
N ARG A 442 2.22 -22.55 21.43
CA ARG A 442 1.22 -23.60 21.66
C ARG A 442 -0.11 -23.24 21.05
N SER A 443 -1.01 -24.22 20.95
CA SER A 443 -2.41 -23.99 20.55
C SER A 443 -3.36 -24.36 21.69
N PHE A 444 -4.38 -23.54 21.94
CA PHE A 444 -5.41 -23.84 22.93
C PHE A 444 -6.77 -23.28 22.53
N GLY A 445 -7.81 -23.59 23.32
CA GLY A 445 -9.19 -23.21 22.99
C GLY A 445 -9.43 -21.69 22.98
N ASN A 446 -10.22 -21.20 22.02
CA ASN A 446 -10.53 -19.77 21.85
C ASN A 446 -11.20 -19.08 23.07
N TYR A 447 -11.83 -19.87 23.95
CA TYR A 447 -12.53 -19.41 25.14
C TYR A 447 -11.61 -19.07 26.33
N ASN A 448 -10.30 -19.30 26.21
CA ASN A 448 -9.33 -18.94 27.24
C ASN A 448 -8.99 -17.45 27.15
N GLU A 449 -8.53 -16.87 28.24
CA GLU A 449 -8.19 -15.45 28.29
C GLU A 449 -6.67 -15.29 28.25
N TYR A 450 -6.16 -14.67 27.19
CA TYR A 450 -4.74 -14.30 27.05
C TYR A 450 -4.61 -12.84 26.63
N ALA A 451 -3.40 -12.30 26.76
CA ALA A 451 -3.15 -10.91 26.41
C ALA A 451 -3.34 -10.68 24.91
N VAL A 452 -3.83 -9.49 24.59
CA VAL A 452 -4.03 -9.04 23.21
C VAL A 452 -3.13 -7.84 22.98
N ARG A 453 -2.27 -7.92 21.96
CA ARG A 453 -1.45 -6.81 21.48
C ARG A 453 -1.82 -6.53 20.04
N PRO A 454 -2.67 -5.52 19.77
CA PRO A 454 -3.10 -5.18 18.42
C PRO A 454 -1.89 -4.97 17.50
N SER A 455 -1.97 -5.53 16.29
CA SER A 455 -0.98 -5.32 15.23
C SER A 455 -1.67 -4.81 13.97
N LEU A 456 -0.98 -3.91 13.25
CA LEU A 456 -1.52 -3.24 12.08
C LEU A 456 -0.43 -2.80 11.12
N TYR A 457 -0.83 -2.48 9.90
CA TYR A 457 0.05 -1.90 8.88
C TYR A 457 -0.21 -0.41 8.74
N LEU A 458 0.86 0.38 8.65
CA LEU A 458 0.77 1.81 8.36
C LEU A 458 0.67 2.04 6.86
N LYS A 459 -0.19 2.97 6.43
CA LYS A 459 -0.26 3.41 5.04
C LYS A 459 1.10 3.88 4.55
N SER A 460 1.41 3.61 3.30
CA SER A 460 2.70 3.95 2.72
C SER A 460 2.99 5.45 2.67
N SER A 461 1.98 6.31 2.78
CA SER A 461 2.12 7.76 2.86
C SER A 461 2.65 8.27 4.20
N ILE A 462 2.54 7.48 5.28
CA ILE A 462 2.97 7.88 6.63
C ILE A 462 4.49 7.89 6.71
N ARG A 463 5.12 9.00 7.07
CA ARG A 463 6.59 9.10 7.10
C ARG A 463 7.12 8.99 8.52
N ILE A 464 8.37 8.58 8.65
CA ILE A 464 9.12 8.77 9.90
C ILE A 464 9.76 10.15 9.82
N ALA A 465 9.54 10.97 10.83
CA ALA A 465 10.03 12.33 10.89
C ALA A 465 11.39 12.43 11.59
N SER A 466 11.55 11.68 12.69
CA SER A 466 12.71 11.75 13.58
C SER A 466 12.70 10.58 14.58
N GLY A 467 13.62 10.62 15.56
CA GLY A 467 13.81 9.56 16.56
C GLY A 467 14.87 8.54 16.12
N ASN A 468 15.42 7.81 17.08
CA ASN A 468 16.39 6.73 16.82
C ASN A 468 15.82 5.35 17.12
N GLY A 469 14.55 5.29 17.52
CA GLY A 469 13.85 4.06 17.82
C GLY A 469 14.17 3.46 19.18
N SER A 470 14.97 4.11 20.05
CA SER A 470 15.14 3.65 21.43
C SER A 470 13.87 3.90 22.24
N LYS A 471 13.71 3.23 23.39
CA LYS A 471 12.56 3.47 24.28
C LYS A 471 12.44 4.91 24.76
N THR A 472 13.57 5.60 24.93
CA THR A 472 13.65 6.99 25.39
C THR A 472 13.56 8.00 24.25
N ASN A 473 13.78 7.57 23.01
CA ASN A 473 13.63 8.39 21.81
C ASN A 473 12.97 7.57 20.67
N PRO A 474 11.70 7.17 20.84
CA PRO A 474 10.97 6.41 19.83
C PRO A 474 10.91 7.16 18.49
N TYR A 475 10.77 6.42 17.39
CA TYR A 475 10.50 7.02 16.10
C TYR A 475 9.21 7.85 16.14
N GLN A 476 9.25 9.04 15.54
CA GLN A 476 8.12 9.95 15.43
C GLN A 476 7.52 9.87 14.03
N LEU A 477 6.19 9.85 13.92
CA LEU A 477 5.49 9.74 12.65
C LEU A 477 5.02 11.11 12.16
N LYS A 478 5.16 11.37 10.86
CA LYS A 478 4.49 12.46 10.18
C LYS A 478 3.23 11.91 9.53
N ILE A 479 2.08 12.22 10.14
CA ILE A 479 0.73 11.78 9.73
C ILE A 479 -0.01 12.90 9.05
#